data_AF-A0A381V532-F1
#
_entry.id   AF-A0A381V532-F1
#
_cell.length_a   1.000
_cell.length_b   1.000
_cell.length_c   1.000
_cell.angle_alpha   90.00
_cell.angle_beta   90.00
_cell.angle_gamma   90.00
#
_symmetry.space_group_name_H-M   'P 1'
#
loop_
_entity.id
_entity.type
_entity.pdbx_description
1 polymer ?
#
loop_
_entity_poly.entity_id
_entity_poly.type
_entity_poly.pdbx_seq_one_letter_code
_entity_poly.pdbx_strand_id
1 'polypeptide(L)'
;VKYDVISADCHIDLIWLPPDLFTANASAHLRDRMPYVTNGEDGPQWVSRSGSNFGLMNGMGSAGRLYVPGQIHRSDRMASTGLYEDGRRGIRRLTDPDLRLRDQDLDGVQGEVLYGILGATGRLNDPEAATEVVRIYNQWLADFCDTHPERFAGIACVPGHNMSSAIEELERVGKRGSVRGVEIPLHKDMNPLWDPYWEPLWAAVNELGLPVHFHTIGGGHPETQGFPLQVQRAAWAVYITGFGIQMA
;
A
#
# COMPACT_ATOMS: atom_id res chain seq x y z
N VAL A 1 20.00 18.92 -0.43
CA VAL A 1 18.68 19.57 -0.24
C VAL A 1 18.42 19.67 1.26
N LYS A 2 17.82 20.74 1.76
CA LYS A 2 17.38 20.85 3.15
C LYS A 2 15.88 20.55 3.19
N TYR A 3 15.46 19.64 4.05
CA TYR A 3 14.05 19.35 4.32
C TYR A 3 13.68 19.93 5.68
N ASP A 4 12.60 20.70 5.74
CA ASP A 4 11.96 21.17 6.96
C ASP A 4 10.78 20.26 7.35
N VAL A 5 10.05 19.72 6.37
CA VAL A 5 8.96 18.74 6.58
C VAL A 5 9.07 17.58 5.59
N ILE A 6 9.11 16.35 6.12
CA ILE A 6 8.98 15.10 5.37
C ILE A 6 7.77 14.36 5.92
N SER A 7 6.84 13.95 5.06
CA SER A 7 5.77 13.05 5.46
C SER A 7 6.31 11.62 5.57
N ALA A 8 6.24 11.04 6.76
CA ALA A 8 6.74 9.69 7.01
C ALA A 8 5.73 8.58 6.63
N ASP A 9 4.51 8.95 6.27
CA ASP A 9 3.43 8.02 5.93
C ASP A 9 2.51 8.60 4.84
N CYS A 10 2.81 8.23 3.60
CA CYS A 10 2.00 8.54 2.43
C CYS A 10 1.74 7.28 1.62
N HIS A 11 0.68 7.31 0.82
CA HIS A 11 0.19 6.13 0.12
C HIS A 11 0.12 6.32 -1.41
N ILE A 12 0.46 5.23 -2.10
CA ILE A 12 0.08 4.91 -3.46
C ILE A 12 -0.63 3.55 -3.44
N ASP A 13 -1.90 3.59 -3.06
CA ASP A 13 -2.73 2.39 -2.96
C ASP A 13 -3.13 1.86 -4.34
N LEU A 14 -3.36 0.54 -4.43
CA LEU A 14 -3.73 -0.17 -5.66
C LEU A 14 -4.85 0.52 -6.44
N ILE A 15 -5.84 1.04 -5.73
CA ILE A 15 -7.03 1.69 -6.30
C ILE A 15 -6.74 2.95 -7.13
N TRP A 16 -5.58 3.57 -6.94
CA TRP A 16 -5.13 4.79 -7.63
C TRP A 16 -4.06 4.51 -8.70
N LEU A 17 -3.63 3.25 -8.85
CA LEU A 17 -2.67 2.85 -9.88
C LEU A 17 -3.31 2.90 -11.29
N PRO A 18 -2.49 2.93 -12.36
CA PRO A 18 -3.00 2.74 -13.71
C PRO A 18 -3.87 1.46 -13.82
N PRO A 19 -5.07 1.54 -14.42
CA PRO A 19 -6.07 0.46 -14.37
C PRO A 19 -5.64 -0.83 -15.06
N ASP A 20 -4.65 -0.74 -15.95
CA ASP A 20 -4.07 -1.83 -16.71
C ASP A 20 -2.66 -2.23 -16.22
N LEU A 21 -2.12 -1.60 -15.18
CA LEU A 21 -0.74 -1.77 -14.74
C LEU A 21 -0.33 -3.25 -14.65
N PHE A 22 -1.12 -4.06 -13.95
CA PHE A 22 -0.78 -5.47 -13.75
C PHE A 22 -1.02 -6.31 -15.01
N THR A 23 -2.14 -6.13 -15.70
CA THR A 23 -2.46 -6.93 -16.90
C THR A 23 -1.53 -6.62 -18.08
N ALA A 24 -1.05 -5.38 -18.20
CA ALA A 24 -0.12 -4.95 -19.25
C ALA A 24 1.31 -5.45 -19.01
N ASN A 25 1.75 -5.56 -17.75
CA ASN A 25 3.14 -5.88 -17.40
C ASN A 25 3.37 -7.31 -16.92
N ALA A 26 2.30 -8.10 -16.79
CA ALA A 26 2.40 -9.50 -16.37
C ALA A 26 2.89 -10.43 -17.49
N SER A 27 3.63 -11.44 -17.05
CA SER A 27 3.99 -12.60 -17.84
C SER A 27 2.76 -13.25 -18.47
N ALA A 28 2.88 -13.73 -19.70
CA ALA A 28 1.73 -14.20 -20.50
C ALA A 28 0.85 -15.25 -19.78
N HIS A 29 1.47 -16.17 -19.02
CA HIS A 29 0.77 -17.22 -18.28
C HIS A 29 0.10 -16.74 -16.98
N LEU A 30 0.47 -15.55 -16.47
CA LEU A 30 -0.11 -14.95 -15.26
C LEU A 30 -1.07 -13.80 -15.55
N ARG A 31 -1.10 -13.29 -16.78
CA ARG A 31 -1.92 -12.12 -17.16
C ARG A 31 -3.38 -12.23 -16.71
N ASP A 32 -3.98 -13.40 -16.90
CA ASP A 32 -5.38 -13.66 -16.56
C ASP A 32 -5.64 -13.76 -15.04
N ARG A 33 -4.58 -13.88 -14.23
CA ARG A 33 -4.62 -13.95 -12.77
C ARG A 33 -4.37 -12.59 -12.11
N MET A 34 -4.06 -11.55 -12.90
CA MET A 34 -3.77 -10.22 -12.40
C MET A 34 -5.02 -9.46 -11.94
N PRO A 35 -4.89 -8.55 -10.95
CA PRO A 35 -5.90 -7.55 -10.68
C PRO A 35 -6.20 -6.70 -11.91
N TYR A 36 -7.46 -6.38 -12.13
CA TYR A 36 -7.93 -5.53 -13.22
C TYR A 36 -9.15 -4.71 -12.80
N VAL A 37 -9.42 -3.62 -13.54
CA VAL A 37 -10.59 -2.79 -13.31
C VAL A 37 -11.78 -3.28 -14.15
N THR A 38 -12.95 -3.38 -13.52
CA THR A 38 -14.24 -3.65 -14.19
C THR A 38 -15.30 -2.67 -13.71
N ASN A 39 -16.41 -2.55 -14.44
CA ASN A 39 -17.54 -1.73 -14.00
C ASN A 39 -18.28 -2.42 -12.84
N GLY A 40 -18.60 -1.66 -11.79
CA GLY A 40 -19.46 -2.05 -10.68
C GLY A 40 -20.65 -1.10 -10.50
N GLU A 41 -21.52 -1.41 -9.55
CA GLU A 41 -22.73 -0.61 -9.25
C GLU A 41 -22.39 0.83 -8.82
N ASP A 42 -21.42 0.98 -7.91
CA ASP A 42 -20.95 2.28 -7.41
C ASP A 42 -19.84 2.91 -8.28
N GLY A 43 -19.52 2.29 -9.43
CA GLY A 43 -18.47 2.73 -10.35
C GLY A 43 -17.40 1.67 -10.61
N PRO A 44 -16.32 2.03 -11.35
CA PRO A 44 -15.23 1.12 -11.65
C PRO A 44 -14.55 0.61 -10.38
N GLN A 45 -14.26 -0.68 -10.33
CA GLN A 45 -13.69 -1.37 -9.17
C GLN A 45 -12.57 -2.30 -9.59
N TRP A 46 -11.56 -2.42 -8.74
CA TRP A 46 -10.47 -3.37 -8.89
C TRP A 46 -10.89 -4.74 -8.38
N VAL A 47 -10.73 -5.77 -9.22
CA VAL A 47 -11.08 -7.15 -8.93
C VAL A 47 -10.02 -8.12 -9.44
N SER A 48 -10.09 -9.39 -9.04
CA SER A 48 -9.37 -10.50 -9.69
C SER A 48 -10.35 -11.49 -10.31
N ARG A 49 -9.89 -12.35 -11.21
CA ARG A 49 -10.72 -13.46 -11.73
C ARG A 49 -11.06 -14.50 -10.67
N SER A 50 -10.25 -14.61 -9.61
CA SER A 50 -10.53 -15.46 -8.45
C SER A 50 -11.65 -14.92 -7.54
N GLY A 51 -12.20 -13.73 -7.85
CA GLY A 51 -13.32 -13.13 -7.12
C GLY A 51 -12.91 -12.18 -6.00
N SER A 52 -11.62 -11.87 -5.86
CA SER A 52 -11.14 -10.86 -4.91
C SER A 52 -11.61 -9.47 -5.34
N ASN A 53 -12.02 -8.65 -4.37
CA ASN A 53 -12.34 -7.23 -4.56
C ASN A 53 -11.32 -6.37 -3.82
N PHE A 54 -10.74 -5.38 -4.50
CA PHE A 54 -9.72 -4.50 -3.95
C PHE A 54 -10.22 -3.09 -3.63
N GLY A 55 -11.45 -2.75 -4.04
CA GLY A 55 -12.09 -1.46 -3.82
C GLY A 55 -12.43 -0.71 -5.11
N LEU A 56 -13.17 0.39 -4.96
CA LEU A 56 -13.47 1.32 -6.05
C LEU A 56 -12.18 1.98 -6.55
N MET A 57 -12.02 2.01 -7.87
CA MET A 57 -10.97 2.77 -8.54
C MET A 57 -11.14 4.26 -8.16
N ASN A 58 -10.03 4.90 -7.78
CA ASN A 58 -10.00 6.29 -7.31
C ASN A 58 -10.94 6.54 -6.10
N GLY A 59 -11.20 5.50 -5.30
CA GLY A 59 -12.01 5.57 -4.09
C GLY A 59 -11.27 6.18 -2.89
N MET A 60 -11.98 6.23 -1.76
CA MET A 60 -11.54 6.86 -0.52
C MET A 60 -10.81 5.88 0.41
N GLY A 61 -9.58 6.25 0.79
CA GLY A 61 -8.68 5.46 1.63
C GLY A 61 -8.13 4.21 0.91
N SER A 62 -7.29 3.44 1.60
CA SER A 62 -6.55 2.31 0.99
C SER A 62 -7.41 1.14 0.49
N ALA A 63 -8.65 1.05 0.94
CA ALA A 63 -9.61 0.02 0.55
C ALA A 63 -10.59 0.47 -0.55
N GLY A 64 -10.45 1.69 -1.11
CA GLY A 64 -11.31 2.17 -2.19
C GLY A 64 -12.77 2.26 -1.81
N ARG A 65 -13.09 2.84 -0.64
CA ARG A 65 -14.48 2.99 -0.20
C ARG A 65 -15.16 4.12 -0.98
N LEU A 66 -16.49 4.06 -1.09
CA LEU A 66 -17.24 5.20 -1.60
C LEU A 66 -17.05 6.39 -0.67
N TYR A 67 -16.72 7.56 -1.24
CA TYR A 67 -16.71 8.81 -0.50
C TYR A 67 -18.15 9.26 -0.21
N VAL A 68 -18.46 9.51 1.07
CA VAL A 68 -19.74 10.05 1.52
C VAL A 68 -19.52 11.38 2.25
N PRO A 69 -20.05 12.51 1.72
CA PRO A 69 -19.88 13.82 2.34
C PRO A 69 -20.36 13.89 3.78
N GLY A 70 -19.58 14.55 4.64
CA GLY A 70 -19.94 14.82 6.04
C GLY A 70 -19.69 13.66 7.00
N GLN A 71 -19.21 12.51 6.53
CA GLN A 71 -18.90 11.36 7.39
C GLN A 71 -17.48 11.41 7.97
N ILE A 72 -16.51 11.89 7.19
CA ILE A 72 -15.10 11.89 7.57
C ILE A 72 -14.49 13.25 7.21
N HIS A 73 -14.20 14.06 8.22
CA HIS A 73 -13.70 15.43 8.06
C HIS A 73 -12.47 15.54 7.14
N ARG A 74 -11.47 14.65 7.32
CA ARG A 74 -10.28 14.62 6.45
C ARG A 74 -10.61 14.27 5.00
N SER A 75 -11.58 13.38 4.78
CA SER A 75 -12.03 13.01 3.44
C SER A 75 -12.81 14.15 2.79
N ASP A 76 -13.60 14.91 3.55
CA ASP A 76 -14.27 16.12 3.06
C ASP A 76 -13.24 17.19 2.66
N ARG A 77 -12.16 17.32 3.43
CA ARG A 77 -11.05 18.21 3.08
C ARG A 77 -10.39 17.82 1.77
N MET A 78 -10.08 16.53 1.59
CA MET A 78 -9.56 16.00 0.32
C MET A 78 -10.55 16.19 -0.83
N ALA A 79 -11.85 15.96 -0.60
CA ALA A 79 -12.89 16.17 -1.62
C ALA A 79 -12.97 17.64 -2.05
N SER A 80 -12.82 18.57 -1.11
CA SER A 80 -12.88 20.02 -1.39
C SER A 80 -11.77 20.53 -2.30
N THR A 81 -10.67 19.77 -2.47
CA THR A 81 -9.60 20.10 -3.44
C THR A 81 -9.89 19.59 -4.84
N GLY A 82 -11.02 18.90 -5.05
CA GLY A 82 -11.39 18.27 -6.32
C GLY A 82 -10.87 16.84 -6.49
N LEU A 83 -10.16 16.25 -5.51
CA LEU A 83 -9.48 14.97 -5.67
C LEU A 83 -10.34 13.84 -6.29
N TYR A 84 -11.53 13.60 -5.73
CA TYR A 84 -12.40 12.53 -6.22
C TYR A 84 -13.05 12.86 -7.58
N GLU A 85 -13.29 14.14 -7.87
CA GLU A 85 -13.82 14.57 -9.16
C GLU A 85 -12.76 14.42 -10.26
N ASP A 86 -11.52 14.81 -9.97
CA ASP A 86 -10.36 14.57 -10.83
C ASP A 86 -10.19 13.07 -11.10
N GLY A 87 -10.29 12.23 -10.07
CA GLY A 87 -10.27 10.77 -10.21
C GLY A 87 -11.36 10.24 -11.14
N ARG A 88 -12.60 10.73 -11.04
CA ARG A 88 -13.70 10.36 -11.96
C ARG A 88 -13.44 10.77 -13.41
N ARG A 89 -12.67 11.83 -13.63
CA ARG A 89 -12.26 12.33 -14.94
C ARG A 89 -10.97 11.66 -15.47
N GLY A 90 -10.42 10.69 -14.73
CA GLY A 90 -9.19 9.99 -15.08
C GLY A 90 -7.89 10.73 -14.74
N ILE A 91 -7.98 11.85 -14.00
CA ILE A 91 -6.82 12.60 -13.52
C ILE A 91 -6.34 11.96 -12.22
N ARG A 92 -5.14 11.37 -12.25
CA ARG A 92 -4.61 10.54 -11.16
C ARG A 92 -3.60 11.30 -10.30
N ARG A 93 -4.06 12.27 -9.50
CA ARG A 93 -3.18 13.13 -8.69
C ARG A 93 -2.18 12.38 -7.81
N LEU A 94 -2.58 11.22 -7.26
CA LEU A 94 -1.72 10.43 -6.37
C LEU A 94 -0.61 9.65 -7.10
N THR A 95 -0.78 9.36 -8.39
CA THR A 95 0.10 8.48 -9.19
C THR A 95 0.60 9.13 -10.47
N ASP A 96 0.34 10.42 -10.63
CA ASP A 96 1.02 11.31 -11.56
C ASP A 96 2.07 12.12 -10.76
N PRO A 97 3.36 12.00 -11.08
CA PRO A 97 4.43 12.55 -10.25
C PRO A 97 4.35 14.08 -10.13
N ASP A 98 4.06 14.77 -11.24
CA ASP A 98 4.03 16.24 -11.26
C ASP A 98 2.79 16.80 -10.55
N LEU A 99 1.64 16.13 -10.70
CA LEU A 99 0.45 16.50 -9.94
C LEU A 99 0.64 16.25 -8.44
N ARG A 100 1.31 15.16 -8.06
CA ARG A 100 1.61 14.86 -6.65
C ARG A 100 2.54 15.90 -6.02
N LEU A 101 3.54 16.40 -6.77
CA LEU A 101 4.40 17.49 -6.30
C LEU A 101 3.60 18.77 -6.02
N ARG A 102 2.60 19.08 -6.83
CA ARG A 102 1.73 20.25 -6.59
C ARG A 102 0.94 20.10 -5.30
N ASP A 103 0.52 18.89 -4.97
CA ASP A 103 -0.17 18.60 -3.70
C ASP A 103 0.80 18.68 -2.52
N GLN A 104 2.02 18.17 -2.67
CA GLN A 104 3.10 18.37 -1.68
C GLN A 104 3.38 19.86 -1.43
N ASP A 105 3.52 20.67 -2.47
CA ASP A 105 3.80 22.11 -2.36
C ASP A 105 2.62 22.86 -1.70
N LEU A 106 1.38 22.45 -1.98
CA LEU A 106 0.19 23.01 -1.33
C LEU A 106 0.17 22.73 0.17
N ASP A 107 0.59 21.52 0.57
CA ASP A 107 0.62 21.08 1.97
C ASP A 107 1.91 21.49 2.70
N GLY A 108 2.88 22.07 2.01
CA GLY A 108 4.19 22.44 2.55
C GLY A 108 5.10 21.24 2.87
N VAL A 109 4.88 20.10 2.22
CA VAL A 109 5.65 18.87 2.37
C VAL A 109 6.78 18.86 1.33
N GLN A 110 8.03 18.67 1.75
CA GLN A 110 9.20 18.71 0.84
C GLN A 110 9.68 17.33 0.41
N GLY A 111 9.14 16.28 1.02
CA GLY A 111 9.41 14.91 0.63
C GLY A 111 8.48 13.96 1.36
N GLU A 112 8.34 12.74 0.86
CA GLU A 112 7.44 11.76 1.44
C GLU A 112 7.94 10.33 1.32
N VAL A 113 7.58 9.52 2.31
CA VAL A 113 7.74 8.07 2.32
C VAL A 113 6.48 7.43 1.75
N LEU A 114 6.61 6.64 0.69
CA LEU A 114 5.49 6.09 -0.07
C LEU A 114 5.31 4.59 0.19
N TYR A 115 4.24 4.26 0.91
CA TYR A 115 3.70 2.91 1.03
C TYR A 115 2.80 2.57 -0.15
N GLY A 116 2.65 1.28 -0.41
CA GLY A 116 2.08 0.78 -1.66
C GLY A 116 0.79 0.00 -1.54
N ILE A 117 0.76 -1.13 -2.23
CA ILE A 117 -0.39 -2.02 -2.39
C ILE A 117 -0.67 -2.90 -1.15
N LEU A 118 -0.74 -2.26 0.02
CA LEU A 118 -0.89 -2.90 1.32
C LEU A 118 -2.03 -3.91 1.34
N GLY A 119 -1.72 -5.14 1.77
CA GLY A 119 -2.69 -6.24 1.86
C GLY A 119 -3.32 -6.70 0.53
N ALA A 120 -2.91 -6.17 -0.63
CA ALA A 120 -3.43 -6.63 -1.93
C ALA A 120 -3.02 -8.07 -2.22
N THR A 121 -1.77 -8.42 -1.95
CA THR A 121 -1.24 -9.78 -2.15
C THR A 121 -1.97 -10.83 -1.29
N GLY A 122 -2.26 -10.52 -0.02
CA GLY A 122 -3.04 -11.39 0.85
C GLY A 122 -4.49 -11.60 0.39
N ARG A 123 -5.11 -10.56 -0.20
CA ARG A 123 -6.47 -10.64 -0.76
C ARG A 123 -6.55 -11.46 -2.05
N LEU A 124 -5.46 -11.57 -2.81
CA LEU A 124 -5.45 -12.29 -4.09
C LEU A 124 -5.61 -13.81 -3.92
N ASN A 125 -5.17 -14.35 -2.76
CA ASN A 125 -5.17 -15.78 -2.44
C ASN A 125 -4.54 -16.67 -3.54
N ASP A 126 -3.49 -16.15 -4.16
CA ASP A 126 -2.73 -16.80 -5.22
C ASP A 126 -1.25 -16.42 -5.05
N PRO A 127 -0.41 -17.29 -4.46
CA PRO A 127 0.98 -16.98 -4.12
C PRO A 127 1.83 -16.55 -5.33
N GLU A 128 1.72 -17.27 -6.44
CA GLU A 128 2.53 -17.00 -7.63
C GLU A 128 2.09 -15.68 -8.30
N ALA A 129 0.79 -15.44 -8.43
CA ALA A 129 0.29 -14.18 -8.94
C ALA A 129 0.61 -13.01 -7.99
N ALA A 130 0.63 -13.24 -6.67
CA ALA A 130 1.01 -12.23 -5.69
C ALA A 130 2.47 -11.80 -5.83
N THR A 131 3.40 -12.72 -6.11
CA THR A 131 4.80 -12.39 -6.42
C THR A 131 4.89 -11.51 -7.67
N GLU A 132 4.17 -11.87 -8.73
CA GLU A 132 4.17 -11.10 -9.99
C GLU A 132 3.59 -9.69 -9.79
N VAL A 133 2.51 -9.56 -9.01
CA VAL A 133 1.92 -8.27 -8.64
C VAL A 133 2.92 -7.39 -7.89
N VAL A 134 3.64 -7.94 -6.91
CA VAL A 134 4.70 -7.20 -6.17
C VAL A 134 5.81 -6.76 -7.11
N ARG A 135 6.29 -7.66 -7.99
CA ARG A 135 7.36 -7.36 -8.94
C ARG A 135 6.97 -6.21 -9.86
N ILE A 136 5.77 -6.24 -10.43
CA ILE A 136 5.23 -5.19 -11.29
C ILE A 136 5.08 -3.87 -10.51
N TYR A 137 4.50 -3.92 -9.31
CA TYR A 137 4.31 -2.73 -8.49
C TYR A 137 5.65 -2.09 -8.10
N ASN A 138 6.63 -2.86 -7.63
CA ASN A 138 7.93 -2.34 -7.24
C ASN A 138 8.70 -1.76 -8.43
N GLN A 139 8.56 -2.37 -9.63
CA GLN A 139 9.13 -1.81 -10.85
C GLN A 139 8.51 -0.44 -11.17
N TRP A 140 7.17 -0.35 -11.12
CA TRP A 140 6.44 0.89 -11.33
C TRP A 140 6.75 1.96 -10.27
N LEU A 141 6.80 1.59 -9.00
CA LEU A 141 7.13 2.48 -7.89
C LEU A 141 8.53 3.05 -8.04
N ALA A 142 9.48 2.20 -8.43
CA ALA A 142 10.85 2.62 -8.67
C ALA A 142 10.92 3.60 -9.86
N ASP A 143 10.20 3.34 -10.96
CA ASP A 143 10.08 4.29 -12.09
C ASP A 143 9.45 5.62 -11.62
N PHE A 144 8.44 5.57 -10.75
CA PHE A 144 7.80 6.75 -10.16
C PHE A 144 8.77 7.55 -9.29
N CYS A 145 9.52 6.90 -8.39
CA CYS A 145 10.51 7.56 -7.54
C CYS A 145 11.66 8.19 -8.33
N ASP A 146 12.08 7.57 -9.43
CA ASP A 146 13.14 8.09 -10.30
C ASP A 146 12.77 9.43 -10.96
N THR A 147 11.48 9.80 -11.01
CA THR A 147 11.06 11.10 -11.58
C THR A 147 11.48 12.29 -10.74
N HIS A 148 11.40 12.17 -9.41
CA HIS A 148 11.74 13.21 -8.43
C HIS A 148 12.39 12.55 -7.19
N PRO A 149 13.62 12.00 -7.32
CA PRO A 149 14.25 11.18 -6.28
C PRO A 149 14.60 11.96 -5.00
N GLU A 150 14.57 13.28 -5.06
CA GLU A 150 14.68 14.18 -3.90
C GLU A 150 13.34 14.44 -3.19
N ARG A 151 12.20 14.05 -3.78
CA ARG A 151 10.86 14.24 -3.20
C ARG A 151 10.22 12.92 -2.79
N PHE A 152 10.59 11.80 -3.43
CA PHE A 152 9.93 10.51 -3.25
C PHE A 152 10.87 9.45 -2.66
N ALA A 153 10.46 8.88 -1.52
CA ALA A 153 11.11 7.74 -0.88
C ALA A 153 10.16 6.52 -0.92
N GLY A 154 10.18 5.78 -2.03
CA GLY A 154 9.38 4.58 -2.20
C GLY A 154 9.80 3.44 -1.28
N ILE A 155 8.81 2.78 -0.67
CA ILE A 155 9.01 1.57 0.14
C ILE A 155 8.57 0.36 -0.70
N ALA A 156 9.52 -0.52 -1.02
CA ALA A 156 9.24 -1.73 -1.77
C ALA A 156 8.45 -2.73 -0.93
N CYS A 157 7.49 -3.42 -1.54
CA CYS A 157 6.82 -4.55 -0.91
C CYS A 157 7.61 -5.84 -1.19
N VAL A 158 7.54 -6.83 -0.30
CA VAL A 158 8.04 -8.19 -0.58
C VAL A 158 6.91 -9.23 -0.50
N PRO A 159 6.97 -10.35 -1.25
CA PRO A 159 5.99 -11.42 -1.11
C PRO A 159 6.01 -12.06 0.28
N GLY A 160 4.87 -12.08 0.98
CA GLY A 160 4.80 -12.60 2.36
C GLY A 160 4.66 -14.12 2.52
N HIS A 161 4.47 -14.85 1.42
CA HIS A 161 4.16 -16.29 1.47
C HIS A 161 5.39 -17.21 1.35
N ASN A 162 6.55 -16.69 0.94
CA ASN A 162 7.75 -17.48 0.72
C ASN A 162 9.01 -16.62 0.95
N MET A 163 9.91 -17.09 1.81
CA MET A 163 11.15 -16.39 2.17
C MET A 163 12.11 -16.19 0.98
N SER A 164 12.28 -17.21 0.13
CA SER A 164 13.13 -17.11 -1.05
C SER A 164 12.60 -16.04 -2.02
N SER A 165 11.29 -16.02 -2.30
CA SER A 165 10.67 -14.99 -3.14
C SER A 165 10.82 -13.59 -2.54
N ALA A 166 10.76 -13.46 -1.22
CA ALA A 166 10.99 -12.19 -0.52
C ALA A 166 12.43 -11.69 -0.70
N ILE A 167 13.42 -12.56 -0.52
CA ILE A 167 14.84 -12.23 -0.68
C ILE A 167 15.16 -11.92 -2.14
N GLU A 168 14.67 -12.70 -3.09
CA GLU A 168 14.89 -12.46 -4.52
C GLU A 168 14.36 -11.08 -4.96
N GLU A 169 13.16 -10.73 -4.51
CA GLU A 169 12.58 -9.42 -4.83
C GLU A 169 13.31 -8.28 -4.11
N LEU A 170 13.69 -8.48 -2.85
CA LEU A 170 14.49 -7.53 -2.07
C LEU A 170 15.84 -7.25 -2.76
N GLU A 171 16.55 -8.29 -3.19
CA GLU A 171 17.79 -8.13 -3.96
C GLU A 171 17.55 -7.40 -5.28
N ARG A 172 16.46 -7.70 -5.98
CA ARG A 172 16.12 -7.06 -7.26
C ARG A 172 15.91 -5.55 -7.08
N VAL A 173 15.12 -5.14 -6.09
CA VAL A 173 14.86 -3.72 -5.83
C VAL A 173 16.08 -3.02 -5.24
N GLY A 174 16.85 -3.70 -4.40
CA GLY A 174 18.11 -3.19 -3.84
C GLY A 174 19.16 -2.94 -4.92
N LYS A 175 19.35 -3.89 -5.85
CA LYS A 175 20.24 -3.73 -7.02
C LYS A 175 19.80 -2.60 -7.95
N ARG A 176 18.49 -2.34 -8.05
CA ARG A 176 17.95 -1.21 -8.82
C ARG A 176 18.26 0.14 -8.15
N GLY A 177 18.12 0.24 -6.83
CA GLY A 177 18.55 1.41 -6.05
C GLY A 177 17.61 2.62 -6.06
N SER A 178 16.44 2.53 -6.70
CA SER A 178 15.45 3.62 -6.76
C SER A 178 14.56 3.74 -5.51
N VAL A 179 14.36 2.63 -4.79
CA VAL A 179 13.56 2.59 -3.55
C VAL A 179 14.43 2.92 -2.33
N ARG A 180 13.80 3.38 -1.25
CA ARG A 180 14.48 3.87 -0.03
C ARG A 180 14.21 3.03 1.22
N GLY A 181 13.44 1.96 1.11
CA GLY A 181 13.20 1.01 2.18
C GLY A 181 12.39 -0.18 1.69
N VAL A 182 12.15 -1.12 2.59
CA VAL A 182 11.33 -2.31 2.33
C VAL A 182 10.29 -2.47 3.42
N GLU A 183 9.08 -2.83 3.03
CA GLU A 183 7.99 -3.17 3.93
C GLU A 183 7.89 -4.68 4.10
N ILE A 184 7.86 -5.15 5.34
CA ILE A 184 7.55 -6.55 5.63
C ILE A 184 6.03 -6.72 5.72
N PRO A 185 5.42 -7.60 4.91
CA PRO A 185 3.98 -7.81 4.93
C PRO A 185 3.59 -8.50 6.24
N LEU A 186 3.00 -7.73 7.13
CA LEU A 186 2.53 -8.24 8.41
C LEU A 186 1.17 -8.96 8.21
N HIS A 187 1.01 -10.13 8.83
CA HIS A 187 -0.28 -10.81 8.93
C HIS A 187 -0.40 -11.57 10.26
N LYS A 188 -1.63 -11.79 10.73
CA LYS A 188 -1.93 -12.40 12.04
C LYS A 188 -1.35 -13.81 12.25
N ASP A 189 -1.07 -14.51 11.15
CA ASP A 189 -0.62 -15.91 11.15
C ASP A 189 0.89 -16.03 10.85
N MET A 190 1.65 -14.93 10.93
CA MET A 190 3.09 -14.93 10.67
C MET A 190 3.87 -15.44 11.88
N ASN A 191 5.06 -16.01 11.64
CA ASN A 191 6.01 -16.28 12.72
C ASN A 191 6.37 -14.97 13.43
N PRO A 192 6.54 -14.96 14.76
CA PRO A 192 7.03 -13.78 15.49
C PRO A 192 8.32 -13.24 14.85
N LEU A 193 8.50 -11.91 14.82
CA LEU A 193 9.62 -11.28 14.10
C LEU A 193 11.01 -11.65 14.66
N TRP A 194 11.07 -12.11 15.91
CA TRP A 194 12.29 -12.63 16.54
C TRP A 194 12.58 -14.10 16.22
N ASP A 195 11.67 -14.81 15.54
CA ASP A 195 11.85 -16.21 15.16
C ASP A 195 13.03 -16.34 14.15
N PRO A 196 13.94 -17.32 14.32
CA PRO A 196 15.05 -17.54 13.40
C PRO A 196 14.66 -17.74 11.94
N TYR A 197 13.40 -18.08 11.66
CA TYR A 197 12.82 -18.07 10.32
C TYR A 197 13.11 -16.78 9.54
N TRP A 198 13.13 -15.62 10.21
CA TRP A 198 13.32 -14.32 9.57
C TRP A 198 14.79 -13.92 9.38
N GLU A 199 15.74 -14.63 9.99
CA GLU A 199 17.16 -14.27 9.95
C GLU A 199 17.73 -14.08 8.52
N PRO A 200 17.38 -14.94 7.53
CA PRO A 200 17.84 -14.72 6.16
C PRO A 200 17.38 -13.40 5.55
N LEU A 201 16.17 -12.94 5.88
CA LEU A 201 15.64 -11.67 5.42
C LEU A 201 16.36 -10.50 6.07
N TRP A 202 16.58 -10.57 7.39
CA TRP A 202 17.32 -9.55 8.13
C TRP A 202 18.76 -9.39 7.63
N ALA A 203 19.43 -10.50 7.34
CA ALA A 203 20.75 -10.50 6.73
C ALA A 203 20.74 -9.79 5.36
N ALA A 204 19.82 -10.15 4.47
CA ALA A 204 19.71 -9.54 3.14
C ALA A 204 19.39 -8.03 3.20
N VAL A 205 18.47 -7.63 4.08
CA VAL A 205 18.15 -6.21 4.31
C VAL A 205 19.38 -5.44 4.80
N ASN A 206 20.11 -6.00 5.77
CA ASN A 206 21.30 -5.38 6.33
C ASN A 206 22.42 -5.23 5.29
N GLU A 207 22.63 -6.24 4.44
CA GLU A 207 23.60 -6.18 3.33
C GLU A 207 23.26 -5.08 2.32
N LEU A 208 21.97 -4.87 2.03
CA LEU A 208 21.50 -3.84 1.10
C LEU A 208 21.42 -2.44 1.72
N GLY A 209 21.50 -2.32 3.05
CA GLY A 209 21.39 -1.05 3.76
C GLY A 209 20.01 -0.38 3.62
N LEU A 210 18.95 -1.17 3.38
CA LEU A 210 17.59 -0.67 3.27
C LEU A 210 16.92 -0.67 4.66
N PRO A 211 16.31 0.45 5.10
CA PRO A 211 15.52 0.46 6.32
C PRO A 211 14.29 -0.44 6.18
N VAL A 212 13.96 -1.14 7.27
CA VAL A 212 12.76 -1.97 7.38
C VAL A 212 11.60 -1.12 7.86
N HIS A 213 10.48 -1.22 7.17
CA HIS A 213 9.23 -0.59 7.50
C HIS A 213 8.19 -1.62 7.89
N PHE A 214 7.38 -1.24 8.87
CA PHE A 214 6.23 -2.00 9.33
C PHE A 214 5.01 -1.10 9.23
N HIS A 215 4.13 -1.38 8.28
CA HIS A 215 2.89 -0.62 8.09
C HIS A 215 1.69 -1.45 8.55
N THR A 216 0.74 -0.77 9.19
CA THR A 216 -0.24 -1.37 10.08
C THR A 216 -1.02 -2.53 9.46
N ILE A 217 -1.07 -3.64 10.18
CA ILE A 217 -2.27 -4.45 10.30
C ILE A 217 -2.70 -4.42 11.76
N GLY A 218 -3.94 -4.02 11.97
CA GLY A 218 -4.58 -4.25 13.25
C GLY A 218 -4.65 -5.72 13.59
N GLY A 219 -4.65 -5.99 14.88
CA GLY A 219 -5.04 -7.29 15.40
C GLY A 219 -6.45 -7.69 15.02
N GLY A 220 -6.89 -8.81 15.55
CA GLY A 220 -8.32 -9.13 15.59
C GLY A 220 -9.08 -7.99 16.28
N HIS A 221 -10.11 -7.46 15.61
CA HIS A 221 -11.03 -6.53 16.25
C HIS A 221 -11.65 -7.23 17.46
N PRO A 222 -11.66 -6.62 18.65
CA PRO A 222 -12.31 -7.23 19.81
C PRO A 222 -13.79 -7.47 19.49
N GLU A 223 -14.29 -8.66 19.79
CA GLU A 223 -15.72 -8.95 19.66
C GLU A 223 -16.49 -8.18 20.73
N THR A 224 -17.09 -7.06 20.33
CA THR A 224 -17.83 -6.19 21.26
C THR A 224 -19.32 -6.14 20.98
N GLN A 225 -19.84 -7.06 20.16
CA GLN A 225 -21.26 -7.14 19.87
C GLN A 225 -22.05 -7.48 21.14
N GLY A 226 -23.11 -6.73 21.42
CA GLY A 226 -23.93 -6.91 22.62
C GLY A 226 -23.43 -6.16 23.87
N PHE A 227 -22.25 -5.54 23.84
CA PHE A 227 -21.77 -4.71 24.96
C PHE A 227 -22.32 -3.27 24.91
N PRO A 228 -22.36 -2.55 26.04
CA PRO A 228 -22.72 -1.12 26.05
C PRO A 228 -21.80 -0.28 25.14
N LEU A 229 -22.34 0.76 24.51
CA LEU A 229 -21.60 1.61 23.54
C LEU A 229 -20.27 2.15 24.10
N GLN A 230 -20.22 2.52 25.37
CA GLN A 230 -19.01 3.02 26.01
C GLN A 230 -17.92 1.94 26.11
N VAL A 231 -18.30 0.68 26.34
CA VAL A 231 -17.39 -0.48 26.34
C VAL A 231 -16.90 -0.76 24.93
N GLN A 232 -17.78 -0.71 23.92
CA GLN A 232 -17.38 -0.86 22.51
C GLN A 232 -16.34 0.21 22.13
N ARG A 233 -16.57 1.47 22.51
CA ARG A 233 -15.63 2.58 22.26
C ARG A 233 -14.31 2.42 23.01
N ALA A 234 -14.35 1.98 24.26
CA ALA A 234 -13.14 1.74 25.04
C ALA A 234 -12.31 0.58 24.47
N ALA A 235 -12.95 -0.53 24.11
CA ALA A 235 -12.32 -1.67 23.45
C ALA A 235 -11.72 -1.27 22.09
N TRP A 236 -12.43 -0.45 21.30
CA TRP A 236 -11.92 0.11 20.05
C TRP A 236 -10.72 1.03 20.26
N ALA A 237 -10.73 1.88 21.30
CA ALA A 237 -9.60 2.72 21.64
C ALA A 237 -8.38 1.89 22.05
N VAL A 238 -8.55 0.86 22.89
CA VAL A 238 -7.48 -0.06 23.30
C VAL A 238 -6.93 -0.82 22.10
N TYR A 239 -7.81 -1.35 21.25
CA TYR A 239 -7.44 -2.02 20.00
C TYR A 239 -6.58 -1.11 19.10
N ILE A 240 -7.01 0.13 18.91
CA ILE A 240 -6.24 1.13 18.16
C ILE A 240 -4.89 1.40 18.83
N THR A 241 -4.83 1.55 20.16
CA THR A 241 -3.53 1.79 20.81
C THR A 241 -2.63 0.56 20.85
N GLY A 242 -3.21 -0.64 20.71
CA GLY A 242 -2.52 -1.94 20.68
C GLY A 242 -1.90 -2.29 19.34
N PHE A 243 -2.07 -1.46 18.30
CA PHE A 243 -1.51 -1.64 16.95
C PHE A 243 0.01 -1.96 16.96
N GLY A 244 0.77 -1.48 17.94
CA GLY A 244 2.20 -1.76 18.08
C GLY A 244 2.57 -2.95 18.98
N ILE A 245 1.63 -3.53 19.74
CA ILE A 245 1.94 -4.52 20.79
C ILE A 245 1.90 -5.97 20.27
N GLN A 246 1.04 -6.28 19.30
CA GLN A 246 1.00 -7.63 18.69
C GLN A 246 2.19 -7.92 17.75
N MET A 247 3.05 -6.93 17.55
CA MET A 247 4.27 -7.02 16.77
C MET A 247 5.49 -7.53 17.57
N ALA A 248 5.33 -7.72 18.89
CA ALA A 248 6.38 -8.12 19.83
C ALA A 248 6.26 -9.60 20.24
#